data_AF-A0A7H8XR09-F1
#
_entry.id   AF-A0A7H8XR09-F1
#
_cell.length_a   1.000
_cell.length_b   1.000
_cell.length_c   1.000
_cell.angle_alpha   90.00
_cell.angle_beta   90.00
_cell.angle_gamma   90.00
#
_symmetry.space_group_name_H-M   'P 1'
#
loop_
_entity.id
_entity.type
_entity.pdbx_description
1 polymer ?
#
loop_
_entity_poly.entity_id
_entity_poly.type
_entity_poly.pdbx_seq_one_letter_code
_entity_poly.pdbx_strand_id
1 'polypeptide(L)'
;MGRRQVWLLVLTGLFPTVEAVVLVAMGFVAAEGLAPQTGAVWPYDTYHDLRWMFVYHQSWPEFLTTFWLVVLARTGYHVLMVRLAWPDGMPMPSVPWMLRRGFVLVVVVTVVVAPWAVISVAASVVALSWVLLASLLPMFLIAPFMQRAAMVRVWWGGLPSVRLVGWSLLNLVALTVAGAVAWSVPSWWTVLVAAVAGVVNGLLWIRILRVALLAPPPRWARVPVTPFVVLVAFTVPVLIPLAVDAVPASLRAERVLLDRPLPPEITQAVVVLAGYGSAYGGVRPDDPRVEWFSYRGLGPDGEPLPYGPTDTTISMAESVELLAAQVERLHRRTGRKVALVGESEGALVARTYLARRPHPAVDALVMFSPLVGAGRAYYPPPGARRGWGLVTGWYLRALFEPVRLTGGPGKGPDEPFIRSLLDDAPFYRNRFMCPVPGVRMVAFLPYTTAAEAPPGDYTGIPVFQTVGVHGGLLDRTQVRDNLVAFLAGAPVQRTRPEYTLIQRLTAGWQAPPLDISANPAWADVREPDPAFTGRVCVPGR
;
A
#
# COMPACT_ATOMS: atom_id res chain seq x y z
N MET A 1 36.32 -2.65 19.52
CA MET A 1 35.80 -2.77 18.14
C MET A 1 36.97 -2.57 17.20
N GLY A 2 37.21 -3.49 16.27
CA GLY A 2 38.41 -3.44 15.40
C GLY A 2 38.26 -2.46 14.22
N ARG A 3 39.37 -2.08 13.58
CA ARG A 3 39.38 -1.16 12.41
C ARG A 3 38.43 -1.59 11.29
N ARG A 4 38.30 -2.90 11.02
CA ARG A 4 37.37 -3.46 10.02
C ARG A 4 35.91 -3.14 10.36
N GLN A 5 35.52 -3.29 11.62
CA GLN A 5 34.17 -3.01 12.07
C GLN A 5 33.84 -1.52 12.00
N VAL A 6 34.82 -0.63 12.24
CA VAL A 6 34.61 0.82 12.09
C VAL A 6 34.33 1.15 10.63
N TRP A 7 35.10 0.59 9.69
CA TRP A 7 34.82 0.74 8.27
C TRP A 7 33.47 0.17 7.85
N LEU A 8 32.99 -0.91 8.49
CA LEU A 8 31.64 -1.41 8.27
C LEU A 8 30.61 -0.34 8.61
N LEU A 9 30.71 0.30 9.80
CA LEU A 9 29.75 1.31 10.21
C LEU A 9 29.75 2.53 9.29
N VAL A 10 30.94 2.96 8.85
CA VAL A 10 31.07 4.05 7.86
C VAL A 10 30.40 3.66 6.55
N LEU A 11 30.68 2.46 6.05
CA LEU A 11 30.12 1.94 4.80
C LEU A 11 28.59 1.83 4.87
N THR A 12 28.05 1.24 5.95
CA THR A 12 26.61 1.06 6.11
C THR A 12 25.86 2.35 6.42
N GLY A 13 26.54 3.36 6.97
CA GLY A 13 26.03 4.71 7.10
C GLY A 13 26.01 5.49 5.78
N LEU A 14 27.05 5.33 4.95
CA LEU A 14 27.25 6.15 3.74
C LEU A 14 26.11 6.02 2.73
N PHE A 15 25.70 4.80 2.35
CA PHE A 15 24.69 4.62 1.29
C PHE A 15 23.30 5.15 1.66
N PRO A 16 22.73 4.83 2.84
CA PRO A 16 21.52 5.50 3.34
C PRO A 16 21.63 7.02 3.38
N THR A 17 22.80 7.55 3.75
CA THR A 17 23.04 9.01 3.78
C THR A 17 22.97 9.60 2.39
N VAL A 18 23.63 8.98 1.39
CA VAL A 18 23.61 9.45 0.00
C VAL A 18 22.20 9.42 -0.56
N GLU A 19 21.46 8.33 -0.34
CA GLU A 19 20.07 8.24 -0.78
C GLU A 19 19.20 9.32 -0.12
N ALA A 20 19.30 9.51 1.20
CA ALA A 20 18.58 10.57 1.91
C ALA A 20 18.92 11.98 1.38
N VAL A 21 20.20 12.26 1.09
CA VAL A 21 20.62 13.55 0.49
C VAL A 21 19.92 13.76 -0.86
N VAL A 22 19.89 12.73 -1.72
CA VAL A 22 19.23 12.80 -3.02
C VAL A 22 17.73 13.05 -2.86
N LEU A 23 17.04 12.29 -1.99
CA LEU A 23 15.60 12.44 -1.76
C LEU A 23 15.25 13.83 -1.22
N VAL A 24 15.98 14.31 -0.21
CA VAL A 24 15.76 15.63 0.39
C VAL A 24 16.08 16.76 -0.59
N ALA A 25 17.16 16.64 -1.38
CA ALA A 25 17.52 17.65 -2.37
C ALA A 25 16.49 17.77 -3.51
N MET A 26 15.83 16.66 -3.88
CA MET A 26 14.73 16.66 -4.83
C MET A 26 13.38 17.09 -4.21
N GLY A 27 13.32 17.23 -2.88
CA GLY A 27 12.07 17.45 -2.16
C GLY A 27 11.12 16.27 -2.26
N PHE A 28 11.63 15.04 -2.42
CA PHE A 28 10.82 13.83 -2.59
C PHE A 28 10.38 13.26 -1.22
N VAL A 29 9.56 14.05 -0.52
CA VAL A 29 9.16 13.82 0.88
C VAL A 29 8.54 12.44 1.08
N ALA A 30 7.68 11.98 0.15
CA ALA A 30 6.98 10.70 0.28
C ALA A 30 7.91 9.47 0.35
N ALA A 31 9.13 9.56 -0.16
CA ALA A 31 10.10 8.49 -0.20
C ALA A 31 11.18 8.58 0.90
N GLU A 32 11.24 9.67 1.67
CA GLU A 32 12.31 9.92 2.66
C GLU A 32 12.48 8.77 3.69
N GLY A 33 11.38 8.09 4.06
CA GLY A 33 11.40 6.96 4.98
C GLY A 33 12.02 5.66 4.42
N LEU A 34 12.38 5.60 3.14
CA LEU A 34 12.98 4.43 2.49
C LEU A 34 14.49 4.34 2.70
N ALA A 35 15.19 5.49 2.70
CA ALA A 35 16.65 5.56 2.75
C ALA A 35 17.32 4.74 3.87
N PRO A 36 16.76 4.61 5.10
CA PRO A 36 17.34 3.73 6.12
C PRO A 36 17.54 2.25 5.70
N GLN A 37 16.85 1.79 4.64
CA GLN A 37 16.83 0.39 4.23
C GLN A 37 17.94 0.02 3.24
N THR A 38 18.62 0.98 2.62
CA THR A 38 19.69 0.74 1.63
C THR A 38 20.81 -0.14 2.18
N GLY A 39 21.14 0.04 3.47
CA GLY A 39 22.16 -0.72 4.19
C GLY A 39 21.62 -1.87 5.06
N ALA A 40 20.33 -2.19 4.96
CA ALA A 40 19.69 -3.19 5.81
C ALA A 40 20.26 -4.61 5.62
N VAL A 41 19.88 -5.50 6.53
CA VAL A 41 20.22 -6.91 6.42
C VAL A 41 19.19 -7.60 5.53
N TRP A 42 19.58 -8.67 4.84
CA TRP A 42 18.65 -9.43 4.01
C TRP A 42 17.38 -9.82 4.77
N PRO A 43 16.21 -9.80 4.09
CA PRO A 43 15.97 -9.49 2.68
C PRO A 43 15.57 -8.01 2.46
N TYR A 44 15.61 -7.19 3.51
CA TYR A 44 14.98 -5.86 3.52
C TYR A 44 15.62 -4.88 2.54
N ASP A 45 16.93 -4.98 2.33
CA ASP A 45 17.66 -4.18 1.35
C ASP A 45 17.31 -4.57 -0.11
N THR A 46 17.15 -5.86 -0.39
CA THR A 46 16.66 -6.32 -1.71
C THR A 46 15.20 -5.92 -1.92
N TYR A 47 14.36 -5.99 -0.89
CA TYR A 47 12.98 -5.52 -0.96
C TYR A 47 12.89 -4.01 -1.19
N HIS A 48 13.81 -3.23 -0.62
CA HIS A 48 13.99 -1.82 -0.91
C HIS A 48 14.32 -1.57 -2.39
N ASP A 49 15.39 -2.19 -2.91
CA ASP A 49 15.84 -1.97 -4.29
C ASP A 49 14.77 -2.32 -5.32
N LEU A 50 14.07 -3.44 -5.09
CA LEU A 50 13.05 -3.91 -6.02
C LEU A 50 11.83 -3.00 -6.07
N ARG A 51 11.44 -2.36 -4.97
CA ARG A 51 10.33 -1.38 -4.99
C ARG A 51 10.66 -0.17 -5.85
N TRP A 52 11.89 0.35 -5.76
CA TRP A 52 12.35 1.40 -6.67
C TRP A 52 12.35 0.93 -8.13
N MET A 53 12.94 -0.23 -8.39
CA MET A 53 13.08 -0.77 -9.75
C MET A 53 11.74 -1.15 -10.40
N PHE A 54 10.73 -1.56 -9.63
CA PHE A 54 9.39 -1.86 -10.17
C PHE A 54 8.51 -0.63 -10.36
N VAL A 55 8.87 0.53 -9.79
CA VAL A 55 8.16 1.80 -10.07
C VAL A 55 8.85 2.55 -11.21
N TYR A 56 10.18 2.61 -11.18
CA TYR A 56 10.98 3.46 -12.06
C TYR A 56 11.72 2.69 -13.15
N HIS A 57 11.00 2.34 -14.21
CA HIS A 57 11.53 1.89 -15.50
C HIS A 57 10.48 2.08 -16.60
N GLN A 58 10.91 2.39 -17.83
CA GLN A 58 10.01 2.61 -18.96
C GLN A 58 10.01 1.48 -20.00
N SER A 59 10.98 0.58 -19.94
CA SER A 59 11.16 -0.49 -20.93
C SER A 59 11.82 -1.75 -20.36
N TRP A 60 11.73 -2.86 -21.09
CA TRP A 60 12.43 -4.11 -20.74
C TRP A 60 13.95 -3.97 -20.72
N PRO A 61 14.62 -3.35 -21.73
CA PRO A 61 16.06 -3.17 -21.69
C PRO A 61 16.52 -2.35 -20.48
N GLU A 62 15.85 -1.23 -20.20
CA GLU A 62 16.14 -0.40 -19.03
C GLU A 62 15.98 -1.19 -17.72
N PHE A 63 14.87 -1.93 -17.57
CA PHE A 63 14.66 -2.77 -16.39
C PHE A 63 15.74 -3.84 -16.25
N LEU A 64 16.11 -4.55 -17.32
CA LEU A 64 17.13 -5.60 -17.29
C LEU A 64 18.52 -5.02 -17.00
N THR A 65 18.86 -3.86 -17.58
CA THR A 65 20.10 -3.15 -17.29
C THR A 65 20.16 -2.74 -15.83
N THR A 66 19.12 -2.08 -15.31
CA THR A 66 19.03 -1.67 -13.90
C THR A 66 19.06 -2.88 -12.97
N PHE A 67 18.36 -3.96 -13.30
CA PHE A 67 18.38 -5.22 -12.57
C PHE A 67 19.80 -5.77 -12.42
N TRP A 68 20.55 -5.87 -13.52
CA TRP A 68 21.91 -6.39 -13.46
C TRP A 68 22.87 -5.45 -12.73
N LEU A 69 22.72 -4.14 -12.88
CA LEU A 69 23.48 -3.15 -12.11
C LEU A 69 23.23 -3.29 -10.61
N VAL A 70 21.96 -3.41 -10.20
CA VAL A 70 21.57 -3.63 -8.80
C VAL A 70 22.15 -4.94 -8.29
N VAL A 71 22.00 -6.04 -9.03
CA VAL A 71 22.54 -7.35 -8.64
C VAL A 71 24.05 -7.30 -8.45
N LEU A 72 24.79 -6.68 -9.37
CA LEU A 72 26.25 -6.58 -9.29
C LEU A 72 26.70 -5.66 -8.15
N ALA A 73 26.08 -4.49 -8.00
CA ALA A 73 26.37 -3.55 -6.93
C ALA A 73 26.09 -4.18 -5.56
N ARG A 74 24.92 -4.81 -5.41
CA ARG A 74 24.48 -5.50 -4.19
C ARG A 74 25.40 -6.66 -3.85
N THR A 75 25.83 -7.44 -4.84
CA THR A 75 26.83 -8.51 -4.64
C THR A 75 28.13 -7.97 -4.07
N GLY A 76 28.70 -6.91 -4.67
CA GLY A 76 29.93 -6.29 -4.18
C GLY A 76 29.78 -5.72 -2.78
N TYR A 77 28.65 -5.03 -2.54
CA TYR A 77 28.32 -4.42 -1.27
C TYR A 77 28.18 -5.46 -0.14
N HIS A 78 27.45 -6.56 -0.36
CA HIS A 78 27.34 -7.64 0.63
C HIS A 78 28.67 -8.31 0.90
N VAL A 79 29.48 -8.60 -0.12
CA VAL A 79 30.80 -9.21 0.09
C VAL A 79 31.67 -8.30 0.95
N LEU A 80 31.64 -6.99 0.71
CA LEU A 80 32.38 -6.01 1.53
C LEU A 80 31.85 -5.98 2.97
N MET A 81 30.53 -5.90 3.17
CA MET A 81 29.93 -5.91 4.51
C MET A 81 30.27 -7.19 5.28
N VAL A 82 30.13 -8.37 4.66
CA VAL A 82 30.47 -9.66 5.27
C VAL A 82 31.94 -9.74 5.63
N ARG A 83 32.84 -9.24 4.76
CA ARG A 83 34.29 -9.21 5.02
C ARG A 83 34.65 -8.29 6.20
N LEU A 84 34.00 -7.14 6.30
CA LEU A 84 34.24 -6.17 7.38
C LEU A 84 33.61 -6.60 8.71
N ALA A 85 32.48 -7.32 8.65
CA ALA A 85 31.78 -7.88 9.80
C ALA A 85 32.37 -9.24 10.28
N TRP A 86 33.27 -9.86 9.51
CA TRP A 86 33.79 -11.19 9.80
C TRP A 86 34.48 -11.24 11.18
N PRO A 87 34.20 -12.24 12.05
CA PRO A 87 34.70 -12.24 13.41
C PRO A 87 36.21 -12.53 13.44
N ASP A 88 36.91 -11.90 14.37
CA ASP A 88 38.33 -12.15 14.57
C ASP A 88 38.57 -13.60 15.03
N GLY A 89 39.63 -14.24 14.54
CA GLY A 89 39.99 -15.61 14.89
C GLY A 89 39.27 -16.72 14.10
N MET A 90 38.36 -16.40 13.18
CA MET A 90 37.73 -17.40 12.29
C MET A 90 38.31 -17.35 10.87
N PRO A 91 38.54 -18.51 10.23
CA PRO A 91 39.05 -18.56 8.86
C PRO A 91 38.03 -17.92 7.92
N MET A 92 38.48 -16.90 7.18
CA MET A 92 37.64 -16.18 6.23
C MET A 92 37.73 -16.82 4.84
N PRO A 93 36.61 -17.04 4.14
CA PRO A 93 36.63 -17.51 2.76
C PRO A 93 37.38 -16.56 1.83
N SER A 94 37.86 -17.07 0.69
CA SER A 94 38.51 -16.25 -0.33
C SER A 94 37.49 -15.32 -1.01
N VAL A 95 37.96 -14.13 -1.42
CA VAL A 95 37.10 -13.13 -2.10
C VAL A 95 36.42 -13.67 -3.36
N PRO A 96 37.09 -14.42 -4.25
CA PRO A 96 36.43 -14.98 -5.44
C PRO A 96 35.29 -15.94 -5.09
N TRP A 97 35.46 -16.73 -4.03
CA TRP A 97 34.40 -17.61 -3.54
C TRP A 97 33.22 -16.81 -3.00
N MET A 98 33.49 -15.76 -2.21
CA MET A 98 32.44 -14.88 -1.67
C MET A 98 31.69 -14.14 -2.78
N LEU A 99 32.38 -13.68 -3.82
CA LEU A 99 31.75 -13.02 -4.98
C LEU A 99 30.86 -13.99 -5.76
N ARG A 100 31.37 -15.17 -6.13
CA ARG A 100 30.57 -16.17 -6.86
C ARG A 100 29.34 -16.60 -6.07
N ARG A 101 29.51 -16.86 -4.78
CA ARG A 101 28.41 -17.25 -3.90
C ARG A 101 27.44 -16.10 -3.67
N GLY A 102 27.95 -14.91 -3.40
CA GLY A 102 27.18 -13.69 -3.19
C GLY A 102 26.29 -13.39 -4.38
N PHE A 103 26.84 -13.47 -5.60
CA PHE A 103 26.09 -13.28 -6.84
C PHE A 103 24.90 -14.24 -6.95
N VAL A 104 25.15 -15.55 -6.75
CA VAL A 104 24.08 -16.56 -6.79
C VAL A 104 23.01 -16.27 -5.75
N LEU A 105 23.41 -15.91 -4.53
CA LEU A 105 22.47 -15.62 -3.45
C LEU A 105 21.67 -14.34 -3.69
N VAL A 106 22.29 -13.27 -4.17
CA VAL A 106 21.59 -12.03 -4.53
C VAL A 106 20.54 -12.33 -5.60
N VAL A 107 20.89 -13.08 -6.66
CA VAL A 107 19.91 -13.49 -7.68
C VAL A 107 18.76 -14.30 -7.07
N VAL A 108 19.05 -15.29 -6.22
CA VAL A 108 18.02 -16.10 -5.57
C VAL A 108 17.12 -15.26 -4.67
N VAL A 109 17.70 -14.42 -3.80
CA VAL A 109 16.93 -13.54 -2.90
C VAL A 109 16.09 -12.57 -3.72
N THR A 110 16.63 -11.97 -4.77
CA THR A 110 15.88 -11.10 -5.68
C THR A 110 14.67 -11.81 -6.28
N VAL A 111 14.83 -13.03 -6.80
CA VAL A 111 13.71 -13.80 -7.37
C VAL A 111 12.66 -14.13 -6.31
N VAL A 112 13.08 -14.50 -5.09
CA VAL A 112 12.16 -14.83 -3.99
C VAL A 112 11.42 -13.59 -3.47
N VAL A 113 12.07 -12.42 -3.47
CA VAL A 113 11.54 -11.17 -2.94
C VAL A 113 10.67 -10.42 -3.96
N ALA A 114 10.95 -10.58 -5.26
CA ALA A 114 10.29 -9.83 -6.33
C ALA A 114 8.75 -9.88 -6.34
N PRO A 115 8.07 -11.03 -6.12
CA PRO A 115 6.61 -11.06 -6.03
C PRO A 115 6.06 -10.08 -4.99
N TRP A 116 6.74 -9.99 -3.85
CA TRP A 116 6.34 -9.14 -2.73
C TRP A 116 6.59 -7.67 -3.00
N ALA A 117 7.71 -7.34 -3.63
CA ALA A 117 7.98 -5.98 -4.08
C ALA A 117 6.94 -5.50 -5.11
N VAL A 118 6.55 -6.36 -6.05
CA VAL A 118 5.50 -6.09 -7.04
C VAL A 118 4.13 -5.91 -6.37
N ILE A 119 3.79 -6.73 -5.37
CA ILE A 119 2.55 -6.57 -4.60
C ILE A 119 2.56 -5.25 -3.80
N SER A 120 3.71 -4.78 -3.32
CA SER A 120 3.82 -3.45 -2.69
C SER A 120 3.52 -2.31 -3.67
N VAL A 121 3.92 -2.47 -4.94
CA VAL A 121 3.53 -1.53 -6.01
C VAL A 121 2.02 -1.59 -6.25
N ALA A 122 1.43 -2.79 -6.32
CA ALA A 122 -0.03 -2.93 -6.41
C ALA A 122 -0.75 -2.28 -5.24
N ALA A 123 -0.26 -2.46 -4.00
CA ALA A 123 -0.80 -1.81 -2.80
C ALA A 123 -0.81 -0.27 -2.93
N SER A 124 0.18 0.30 -3.61
CA SER A 124 0.27 1.75 -3.85
C SER A 124 -0.70 2.22 -4.94
N VAL A 125 -1.12 1.34 -5.86
CA VAL A 125 -2.15 1.64 -6.86
C VAL A 125 -3.54 1.65 -6.23
N VAL A 126 -3.87 0.65 -5.42
CA VAL A 126 -5.23 0.52 -4.85
C VAL A 126 -5.38 1.17 -3.49
N ALA A 127 -4.28 1.50 -2.80
CA ALA A 127 -4.28 1.99 -1.43
C ALA A 127 -5.08 1.05 -0.50
N LEU A 128 -4.70 -0.23 -0.46
CA LEU A 128 -5.32 -1.25 0.39
C LEU A 128 -4.32 -1.86 1.37
N SER A 129 -4.60 -1.71 2.65
CA SER A 129 -3.76 -2.10 3.77
C SER A 129 -3.48 -3.59 3.83
N TRP A 130 -4.43 -4.45 3.46
CA TRP A 130 -4.20 -5.89 3.40
C TRP A 130 -3.24 -6.28 2.26
N VAL A 131 -3.20 -5.52 1.16
CA VAL A 131 -2.22 -5.73 0.07
C VAL A 131 -0.84 -5.32 0.54
N LEU A 132 -0.73 -4.24 1.32
CA LEU A 132 0.52 -3.86 1.98
C LEU A 132 0.99 -4.97 2.94
N LEU A 133 0.11 -5.49 3.79
CA LEU A 133 0.44 -6.61 4.69
C LEU A 133 0.85 -7.86 3.90
N ALA A 134 0.18 -8.17 2.79
CA ALA A 134 0.53 -9.26 1.89
C ALA A 134 1.93 -9.11 1.29
N SER A 135 2.40 -7.88 1.10
CA SER A 135 3.76 -7.60 0.64
C SER A 135 4.82 -7.69 1.75
N LEU A 136 4.47 -7.42 3.01
CA LEU A 136 5.44 -7.29 4.11
C LEU A 136 5.60 -8.56 4.95
N LEU A 137 4.50 -9.26 5.26
CA LEU A 137 4.53 -10.46 6.10
C LEU A 137 5.46 -11.56 5.55
N PRO A 138 5.52 -11.83 4.22
CA PRO A 138 6.50 -12.73 3.64
C PRO A 138 7.95 -12.36 3.98
N MET A 139 8.29 -11.06 3.98
CA MET A 139 9.65 -10.59 4.30
C MET A 139 10.04 -10.97 5.73
N PHE A 140 9.12 -10.79 6.68
CA PHE A 140 9.33 -11.18 8.06
C PHE A 140 9.55 -12.70 8.20
N LEU A 141 8.75 -13.52 7.51
CA LEU A 141 8.84 -14.98 7.58
C LEU A 141 10.17 -15.52 7.02
N ILE A 142 10.62 -14.99 5.88
CA ILE A 142 11.83 -15.49 5.21
C ILE A 142 13.13 -14.90 5.78
N ALA A 143 13.08 -13.76 6.48
CA ALA A 143 14.29 -13.04 6.87
C ALA A 143 15.30 -13.86 7.69
N PRO A 144 14.91 -14.57 8.75
CA PRO A 144 15.87 -15.36 9.54
C PRO A 144 16.57 -16.45 8.72
N PHE A 145 15.92 -16.95 7.66
CA PHE A 145 16.48 -17.97 6.77
C PHE A 145 17.44 -17.37 5.75
N MET A 146 17.05 -16.25 5.13
CA MET A 146 17.88 -15.58 4.11
C MET A 146 19.14 -14.96 4.71
N GLN A 147 19.08 -14.46 5.95
CA GLN A 147 20.26 -13.94 6.65
C GLN A 147 21.36 -15.00 6.83
N ARG A 148 20.97 -16.25 7.07
CA ARG A 148 21.88 -17.39 7.17
C ARG A 148 22.50 -17.77 5.83
N ALA A 149 21.82 -17.50 4.72
CA ALA A 149 22.25 -17.87 3.36
C ALA A 149 23.62 -17.32 2.99
N ALA A 150 23.89 -16.07 3.39
CA ALA A 150 25.16 -15.37 3.14
C ALA A 150 26.36 -16.05 3.81
N MET A 151 26.12 -16.84 4.87
CA MET A 151 27.11 -17.10 5.90
C MET A 151 27.49 -18.58 6.00
N VAL A 152 26.57 -19.50 5.69
CA VAL A 152 26.81 -20.95 5.85
C VAL A 152 26.54 -21.74 4.58
N ARG A 153 27.37 -22.77 4.31
CA ARG A 153 27.33 -23.54 3.06
C ARG A 153 25.96 -24.20 2.83
N VAL A 154 25.44 -24.89 3.84
CA VAL A 154 24.11 -25.53 3.85
C VAL A 154 23.14 -24.63 4.60
N TRP A 155 22.61 -23.61 3.93
CA TRP A 155 21.71 -22.62 4.54
C TRP A 155 20.24 -23.02 4.44
N TRP A 156 19.90 -23.79 3.41
CA TRP A 156 18.52 -24.18 3.10
C TRP A 156 17.93 -25.17 4.13
N GLY A 157 18.80 -25.90 4.85
CA GLY A 157 18.40 -26.98 5.76
C GLY A 157 18.31 -26.56 7.23
N GLY A 158 17.24 -26.95 7.93
CA GLY A 158 17.04 -26.74 9.37
C GLY A 158 16.58 -25.34 9.79
N LEU A 159 16.03 -25.24 11.00
CA LEU A 159 15.46 -24.02 11.55
C LEU A 159 16.54 -23.02 12.01
N PRO A 160 16.31 -21.70 11.85
CA PRO A 160 17.17 -20.66 12.40
C PRO A 160 17.13 -20.71 13.94
N SER A 161 18.21 -20.28 14.59
CA SER A 161 18.20 -20.15 16.05
C SER A 161 17.25 -19.02 16.48
N VAL A 162 16.65 -19.13 17.67
CA VAL A 162 15.79 -18.07 18.25
C VAL A 162 16.52 -16.72 18.31
N ARG A 163 17.84 -16.74 18.57
CA ARG A 163 18.67 -15.54 18.56
C ARG A 163 18.70 -14.90 17.17
N LEU A 164 18.85 -15.69 16.11
CA LEU A 164 18.84 -15.18 14.74
C LEU A 164 17.49 -14.56 14.40
N VAL A 165 16.39 -15.23 14.74
CA VAL A 165 15.02 -14.68 14.58
C VAL A 165 14.87 -13.34 15.33
N GLY A 166 15.35 -13.27 16.58
CA GLY A 166 15.31 -12.04 17.37
C GLY A 166 16.08 -10.88 16.74
N TRP A 167 17.25 -11.13 16.17
CA TRP A 167 18.01 -10.10 15.45
C TRP A 167 17.35 -9.69 14.14
N SER A 168 16.73 -10.62 13.40
CA SER A 168 15.94 -10.28 12.21
C SER A 168 14.75 -9.37 12.56
N LEU A 169 14.02 -9.70 13.63
CA LEU A 169 12.92 -8.88 14.14
C LEU A 169 13.40 -7.51 14.60
N LEU A 170 14.54 -7.44 15.29
CA LEU A 170 15.12 -6.15 15.69
C LEU A 170 15.49 -5.28 14.48
N ASN A 171 15.95 -5.89 13.37
CA ASN A 171 16.20 -5.11 12.15
C ASN A 171 14.90 -4.53 11.58
N LEU A 172 13.83 -5.33 11.48
CA LEU A 172 12.51 -4.84 11.08
C LEU A 172 12.05 -3.65 11.94
N VAL A 173 12.16 -3.77 13.27
CA VAL A 173 11.79 -2.71 14.20
C VAL A 173 12.67 -1.47 13.99
N ALA A 174 13.99 -1.64 13.87
CA ALA A 174 14.91 -0.53 13.64
C ALA A 174 14.60 0.24 12.35
N LEU A 175 14.28 -0.47 11.25
CA LEU A 175 13.92 0.14 9.97
C LEU A 175 12.56 0.86 10.05
N THR A 176 11.59 0.26 10.73
CA THR A 176 10.26 0.87 10.96
C THR A 176 10.38 2.16 11.76
N VAL A 177 11.15 2.13 12.86
CA VAL A 177 11.40 3.32 13.70
C VAL A 177 12.21 4.37 12.94
N ALA A 178 13.27 3.98 12.22
CA ALA A 178 14.07 4.91 11.44
C ALA A 178 13.24 5.63 10.36
N GLY A 179 12.39 4.88 9.64
CA GLY A 179 11.45 5.46 8.67
C GLY A 179 10.45 6.43 9.33
N ALA A 180 9.91 6.07 10.50
CA ALA A 180 9.00 6.93 11.25
C ALA A 180 9.67 8.21 11.76
N VAL A 181 10.92 8.11 12.21
CA VAL A 181 11.70 9.26 12.69
C VAL A 181 12.09 10.17 11.53
N ALA A 182 12.52 9.63 10.39
CA ALA A 182 12.79 10.41 9.17
C ALA A 182 11.61 11.31 8.81
N TRP A 183 10.39 10.78 8.91
CA TRP A 183 9.16 11.53 8.66
C TRP A 183 8.73 12.50 9.77
N SER A 184 9.32 12.39 10.96
CA SER A 184 8.94 13.23 12.11
C SER A 184 9.89 14.41 12.30
N VAL A 185 11.00 14.46 11.57
CA VAL A 185 12.02 15.51 11.67
C VAL A 185 11.99 16.41 10.43
N PRO A 186 12.55 17.64 10.50
CA PRO A 186 12.69 18.47 9.30
C PRO A 186 13.58 17.77 8.25
N SER A 187 13.30 17.92 6.95
CA SER A 187 13.87 17.08 5.88
C SER A 187 15.39 16.88 5.93
N TRP A 188 16.20 17.92 6.18
CA TRP A 188 17.66 17.72 6.25
C TRP A 188 18.13 16.88 7.45
N TRP A 189 17.33 16.76 8.51
CA TRP A 189 17.59 15.82 9.61
C TRP A 189 17.37 14.36 9.19
N THR A 190 16.57 14.08 8.16
CA THR A 190 16.43 12.74 7.55
C THR A 190 17.80 12.18 7.15
N VAL A 191 18.71 13.03 6.67
CA VAL A 191 20.08 12.62 6.32
C VAL A 191 20.83 12.05 7.53
N LEU A 192 20.73 12.71 8.69
CA LEU A 192 21.34 12.22 9.92
C LEU A 192 20.67 10.94 10.41
N VAL A 193 19.34 10.87 10.35
CA VAL A 193 18.56 9.68 10.73
C VAL A 193 18.97 8.49 9.88
N ALA A 194 19.08 8.66 8.55
CA ALA A 194 19.52 7.63 7.63
C ALA A 194 20.96 7.18 7.91
N ALA A 195 21.87 8.12 8.20
CA ALA A 195 23.24 7.81 8.59
C ALA A 195 23.30 6.94 9.86
N VAL A 196 22.55 7.33 10.91
CA VAL A 196 22.48 6.61 12.18
C VAL A 196 21.83 5.23 11.99
N ALA A 197 20.75 5.14 11.23
CA ALA A 197 20.09 3.87 10.92
C ALA A 197 21.03 2.93 10.14
N GLY A 198 21.81 3.48 9.21
CA GLY A 198 22.88 2.76 8.54
C GLY A 198 23.96 2.22 9.48
N VAL A 199 24.37 3.01 10.48
CA VAL A 199 25.28 2.54 11.54
C VAL A 199 24.64 1.41 12.36
N VAL A 200 23.37 1.53 12.73
CA VAL A 200 22.62 0.47 13.43
C VAL A 200 22.56 -0.81 12.59
N ASN A 201 22.32 -0.70 11.28
CA ASN A 201 22.36 -1.83 10.35
C ASN A 201 23.75 -2.50 10.34
N GLY A 202 24.84 -1.72 10.36
CA GLY A 202 26.20 -2.25 10.47
C GLY A 202 26.45 -3.02 11.78
N LEU A 203 25.92 -2.53 12.90
CA LEU A 203 25.97 -3.26 14.18
C LEU A 203 25.16 -4.56 14.13
N LEU A 204 23.99 -4.54 13.49
CA LEU A 204 23.16 -5.73 13.28
C LEU A 204 23.87 -6.76 12.41
N TRP A 205 24.55 -6.34 11.34
CA TRP A 205 25.39 -7.22 10.51
C TRP A 205 26.45 -7.94 11.33
N ILE A 206 27.16 -7.24 12.23
CA ILE A 206 28.16 -7.86 13.12
C ILE A 206 27.51 -8.93 14.01
N ARG A 207 26.34 -8.63 14.60
CA ARG A 207 25.66 -9.54 15.53
C ARG A 207 25.09 -10.76 14.83
N ILE A 208 24.39 -10.56 13.71
CA ILE A 208 23.77 -11.62 12.92
C ILE A 208 24.85 -12.56 12.38
N LEU A 209 25.94 -12.01 11.84
CA LEU A 209 27.03 -12.81 11.30
C LEU A 209 27.71 -13.66 12.38
N ARG A 210 27.98 -13.07 13.55
CA ARG A 210 28.54 -13.81 14.68
C ARG A 210 27.60 -14.92 15.15
N VAL A 211 26.30 -14.65 15.26
CA VAL A 211 25.30 -15.64 15.68
C VAL A 211 25.17 -16.77 14.65
N ALA A 212 25.17 -16.45 13.36
CA ALA A 212 25.03 -17.46 12.31
C ALA A 212 26.26 -18.37 12.20
N LEU A 213 27.47 -17.83 12.37
CA LEU A 213 28.71 -18.62 12.29
C LEU A 213 29.00 -19.44 13.55
N LEU A 214 28.66 -18.92 14.74
CA LEU A 214 28.92 -19.59 16.02
C LEU A 214 27.75 -20.46 16.49
N ALA A 215 26.65 -20.51 15.73
CA ALA A 215 25.51 -21.34 16.11
C ALA A 215 25.89 -22.83 16.07
N PRO A 216 25.40 -23.63 17.04
CA PRO A 216 25.47 -25.08 16.92
C PRO A 216 24.69 -25.56 15.68
N PRO A 217 24.91 -26.81 15.24
CA PRO A 217 24.15 -27.39 14.13
C PRO A 217 22.64 -27.18 14.31
N PRO A 218 21.92 -26.70 13.28
CA PRO A 218 20.51 -26.37 13.42
C PRO A 218 19.68 -27.63 13.66
N ARG A 219 18.58 -27.46 14.40
CA ARG A 219 17.55 -28.51 14.49
C ARG A 219 17.04 -28.81 13.08
N TRP A 220 16.90 -30.10 12.77
CA TRP A 220 16.51 -30.59 11.45
C TRP A 220 17.44 -30.17 10.30
N ALA A 221 18.76 -30.17 10.52
CA ALA A 221 19.76 -29.73 9.55
C ALA A 221 19.64 -30.36 8.13
N ARG A 222 19.04 -31.54 8.00
CA ARG A 222 18.83 -32.23 6.71
C ARG A 222 17.47 -31.92 6.06
N VAL A 223 16.52 -31.35 6.79
CA VAL A 223 15.19 -31.03 6.29
C VAL A 223 15.25 -29.71 5.54
N PRO A 224 14.72 -29.61 4.30
CA PRO A 224 14.73 -28.39 3.51
C PRO A 224 13.69 -27.37 4.00
N VAL A 225 13.90 -26.86 5.21
CA VAL A 225 12.97 -25.92 5.87
C VAL A 225 12.89 -24.60 5.10
N THR A 226 13.99 -24.11 4.53
CA THR A 226 13.96 -22.81 3.85
C THR A 226 13.08 -22.83 2.59
N PRO A 227 13.21 -23.80 1.65
CA PRO A 227 12.25 -23.95 0.55
C PRO A 227 10.80 -24.06 1.02
N PHE A 228 10.54 -24.81 2.10
CA PHE A 228 9.18 -24.93 2.65
C PHE A 228 8.64 -23.59 3.17
N VAL A 229 9.44 -22.83 3.92
CA VAL A 229 9.03 -21.50 4.42
C VAL A 229 8.85 -20.51 3.28
N VAL A 230 9.67 -20.58 2.23
CA VAL A 230 9.46 -19.79 1.01
C VAL A 230 8.12 -20.15 0.38
N LEU A 231 7.81 -21.45 0.23
CA LEU A 231 6.51 -21.90 -0.29
C LEU A 231 5.33 -21.41 0.56
N VAL A 232 5.45 -21.47 1.90
CA VAL A 232 4.45 -20.93 2.83
C VAL A 232 4.33 -19.41 2.68
N ALA A 233 5.43 -18.69 2.48
CA ALA A 233 5.39 -17.25 2.22
C ALA A 233 4.61 -16.95 0.93
N PHE A 234 4.71 -17.82 -0.09
CA PHE A 234 3.92 -17.71 -1.33
C PHE A 234 2.42 -17.89 -1.16
N THR A 235 1.95 -18.53 -0.09
CA THR A 235 0.51 -18.67 0.16
C THR A 235 -0.10 -17.46 0.87
N VAL A 236 0.70 -16.60 1.50
CA VAL A 236 0.24 -15.45 2.29
C VAL A 236 -0.73 -14.52 1.54
N PRO A 237 -0.46 -14.08 0.29
CA PRO A 237 -1.39 -13.18 -0.43
C PRO A 237 -2.72 -13.82 -0.78
N VAL A 238 -2.78 -15.15 -0.89
CA VAL A 238 -4.02 -15.89 -1.15
C VAL A 238 -4.83 -16.01 0.15
N LEU A 239 -4.14 -16.20 1.28
CA LEU A 239 -4.78 -16.35 2.59
C LEU A 239 -5.35 -15.04 3.15
N ILE A 240 -4.74 -13.91 2.83
CA ILE A 240 -5.15 -12.60 3.38
C ILE A 240 -6.57 -12.20 2.92
N PRO A 241 -6.94 -12.22 1.63
CA PRO A 241 -8.31 -11.96 1.19
C PRO A 241 -9.32 -12.90 1.83
N LEU A 242 -9.00 -14.20 1.94
CA LEU A 242 -9.87 -15.18 2.61
C LEU A 242 -10.11 -14.83 4.09
N ALA A 243 -9.08 -14.36 4.79
CA ALA A 243 -9.20 -13.92 6.18
C ALA A 243 -10.02 -12.62 6.30
N VAL A 244 -9.95 -11.72 5.31
CA VAL A 244 -10.76 -10.50 5.25
C VAL A 244 -12.22 -10.82 4.90
N ASP A 245 -12.48 -11.74 3.98
CA ASP A 245 -13.83 -12.17 3.61
C ASP A 245 -14.54 -12.94 4.73
N ALA A 246 -13.77 -13.57 5.63
CA ALA A 246 -14.28 -14.19 6.84
C ALA A 246 -14.77 -13.18 7.90
N VAL A 247 -14.54 -11.88 7.70
CA VAL A 247 -15.05 -10.82 8.59
C VAL A 247 -16.59 -10.81 8.51
N PRO A 248 -17.30 -10.96 9.65
CA PRO A 248 -18.76 -11.03 9.67
C PRO A 248 -19.45 -9.88 8.91
N ALA A 249 -20.47 -10.19 8.10
CA ALA A 249 -21.26 -9.21 7.36
C ALA A 249 -21.92 -8.14 8.25
N SER A 250 -22.09 -8.43 9.54
CA SER A 250 -22.58 -7.49 10.57
C SER A 250 -21.61 -6.35 10.88
N LEU A 251 -20.38 -6.38 10.36
CA LEU A 251 -19.36 -5.35 10.59
C LEU A 251 -19.22 -4.36 9.41
N ARG A 252 -19.92 -4.59 8.30
CA ARG A 252 -19.82 -3.76 7.09
C ARG A 252 -20.56 -2.42 7.24
N ALA A 253 -19.99 -1.35 6.68
CA ALA A 253 -20.43 0.03 6.93
C ALA A 253 -21.72 0.39 6.18
N GLU A 254 -21.92 -0.16 4.98
CA GLU A 254 -23.07 0.10 4.11
C GLU A 254 -24.41 -0.29 4.75
N ARG A 255 -24.42 -1.33 5.60
CA ARG A 255 -25.63 -1.78 6.30
C ARG A 255 -26.06 -0.88 7.47
N VAL A 256 -25.23 0.09 7.87
CA VAL A 256 -25.48 0.95 9.04
C VAL A 256 -26.77 1.77 8.92
N LEU A 257 -27.17 2.15 7.70
CA LEU A 257 -28.39 2.92 7.41
C LEU A 257 -29.55 2.09 6.87
N LEU A 258 -29.35 0.80 6.62
CA LEU A 258 -30.30 -0.02 5.87
C LEU A 258 -31.17 -0.89 6.76
N ASP A 259 -30.70 -1.20 7.96
CA ASP A 259 -31.39 -2.08 8.88
C ASP A 259 -32.47 -1.34 9.70
N ARG A 260 -32.62 -0.02 9.56
CA ARG A 260 -33.59 0.82 10.29
C ARG A 260 -34.05 2.05 9.49
N PRO A 261 -35.26 2.56 9.75
CA PRO A 261 -35.71 3.83 9.19
C PRO A 261 -34.77 4.99 9.55
N LEU A 262 -34.62 5.96 8.65
CA LEU A 262 -33.84 7.15 8.92
C LEU A 262 -34.57 8.01 9.98
N PRO A 263 -33.84 8.60 10.94
CA PRO A 263 -34.41 9.57 11.86
C PRO A 263 -35.12 10.74 11.13
N PRO A 264 -36.18 11.32 11.72
CA PRO A 264 -36.97 12.38 11.08
C PRO A 264 -36.16 13.67 10.84
N GLU A 265 -35.07 13.88 11.58
CA GLU A 265 -34.16 15.03 11.42
C GLU A 265 -33.38 14.98 10.10
N ILE A 266 -33.25 13.79 9.49
CA ILE A 266 -32.60 13.63 8.19
C ILE A 266 -33.61 13.94 7.08
N THR A 267 -33.48 15.13 6.49
CA THR A 267 -34.40 15.61 5.44
C THR A 267 -34.06 15.09 4.04
N GLN A 268 -32.83 14.61 3.83
CA GLN A 268 -32.35 14.09 2.55
C GLN A 268 -32.94 12.72 2.22
N ALA A 269 -32.98 12.40 0.92
CA ALA A 269 -32.94 11.02 0.46
C ALA A 269 -31.48 10.53 0.43
N VAL A 270 -31.23 9.23 0.63
CA VAL A 270 -29.88 8.68 0.78
C VAL A 270 -29.62 7.60 -0.26
N VAL A 271 -28.51 7.71 -0.99
CA VAL A 271 -28.00 6.63 -1.84
C VAL A 271 -26.81 5.97 -1.15
N VAL A 272 -26.88 4.65 -0.94
CA VAL A 272 -25.82 3.85 -0.32
C VAL A 272 -25.03 3.10 -1.40
N LEU A 273 -23.73 3.35 -1.49
CA LEU A 273 -22.80 2.73 -2.43
C LEU A 273 -21.86 1.79 -1.70
N ALA A 274 -22.00 0.49 -1.90
CA ALA A 274 -21.09 -0.50 -1.32
C ALA A 274 -19.75 -0.56 -2.07
N GLY A 275 -18.75 -1.14 -1.42
CA GLY A 275 -17.41 -1.29 -1.97
C GLY A 275 -17.23 -2.39 -3.02
N TYR A 276 -15.98 -2.52 -3.44
CA TYR A 276 -15.50 -3.52 -4.39
C TYR A 276 -15.79 -4.96 -3.94
N GLY A 277 -16.21 -5.81 -4.86
CA GLY A 277 -16.55 -7.20 -4.59
C GLY A 277 -17.83 -7.38 -3.77
N SER A 278 -18.60 -6.31 -3.54
CA SER A 278 -19.89 -6.38 -2.85
C SER A 278 -20.97 -7.04 -3.71
N ALA A 279 -22.10 -7.39 -3.09
CA ALA A 279 -23.26 -7.93 -3.78
C ALA A 279 -24.54 -7.38 -3.16
N TYR A 280 -25.55 -7.19 -3.99
CA TYR A 280 -26.87 -6.72 -3.59
C TYR A 280 -27.95 -7.64 -4.16
N GLY A 281 -28.77 -8.20 -3.26
CA GLY A 281 -29.80 -9.18 -3.60
C GLY A 281 -31.12 -8.60 -4.11
N GLY A 282 -31.25 -7.28 -4.31
CA GLY A 282 -32.51 -6.67 -4.78
C GLY A 282 -33.52 -6.34 -3.67
N VAL A 283 -33.15 -6.48 -2.40
CA VAL A 283 -34.03 -6.20 -1.26
C VAL A 283 -34.12 -4.70 -1.00
N ARG A 284 -35.32 -4.13 -1.09
CA ARG A 284 -35.56 -2.72 -0.82
C ARG A 284 -35.28 -2.38 0.66
N PRO A 285 -34.63 -1.24 0.95
CA PRO A 285 -34.53 -0.72 2.31
C PRO A 285 -35.91 -0.44 2.92
N ASP A 286 -36.02 -0.53 4.25
CA ASP A 286 -37.28 -0.27 4.97
C ASP A 286 -37.75 1.19 4.82
N ASP A 287 -36.83 2.14 4.68
CA ASP A 287 -37.15 3.56 4.48
C ASP A 287 -37.20 3.90 2.98
N PRO A 288 -38.32 4.44 2.46
CA PRO A 288 -38.45 4.81 1.06
C PRO A 288 -37.54 5.98 0.62
N ARG A 289 -36.92 6.69 1.57
CA ARG A 289 -35.89 7.70 1.32
C ARG A 289 -34.52 7.10 1.04
N VAL A 290 -34.29 5.83 1.38
CA VAL A 290 -33.00 5.16 1.23
C VAL A 290 -33.03 4.27 -0.01
N GLU A 291 -31.95 4.31 -0.79
CA GLU A 291 -31.80 3.51 -2.00
C GLU A 291 -30.39 2.90 -2.08
N TRP A 292 -30.31 1.64 -2.50
CA TRP A 292 -29.06 1.01 -2.87
C TRP A 292 -28.60 1.48 -4.24
N PHE A 293 -27.34 1.87 -4.35
CA PHE A 293 -26.69 2.01 -5.64
C PHE A 293 -26.51 0.64 -6.30
N SER A 294 -26.81 0.54 -7.58
CA SER A 294 -26.61 -0.69 -8.34
C SER A 294 -25.55 -0.50 -9.42
N TYR A 295 -24.49 -1.30 -9.34
CA TYR A 295 -23.47 -1.39 -10.39
C TYR A 295 -24.00 -2.00 -11.70
N ARG A 296 -25.24 -2.51 -11.72
CA ARG A 296 -25.95 -2.92 -12.94
C ARG A 296 -26.97 -1.89 -13.43
N GLY A 297 -27.14 -0.79 -12.68
CA GLY A 297 -28.10 0.27 -12.99
C GLY A 297 -29.53 -0.03 -12.53
N LEU A 298 -30.47 0.64 -13.19
CA LEU A 298 -31.89 0.59 -12.86
C LEU A 298 -32.66 -0.33 -13.81
N GLY A 299 -33.66 -1.03 -13.29
CA GLY A 299 -34.61 -1.82 -14.06
C GLY A 299 -35.67 -0.96 -14.76
N PRO A 300 -36.56 -1.58 -15.55
CA PRO A 300 -37.63 -0.87 -16.27
C PRO A 300 -38.64 -0.17 -15.35
N ASP A 301 -38.84 -0.70 -14.15
CA ASP A 301 -39.64 -0.10 -13.07
C ASP A 301 -38.90 1.04 -12.33
N GLY A 302 -37.68 1.33 -12.79
CA GLY A 302 -36.79 2.31 -12.21
C GLY A 302 -36.04 1.80 -11.00
N GLU A 303 -36.21 0.55 -10.55
CA GLU A 303 -35.63 0.06 -9.30
C GLU A 303 -34.18 -0.41 -9.45
N PRO A 304 -33.34 -0.35 -8.39
CA PRO A 304 -31.95 -0.78 -8.49
C PRO A 304 -31.88 -2.29 -8.75
N LEU A 305 -31.18 -2.68 -9.81
CA LEU A 305 -31.04 -4.10 -10.16
C LEU A 305 -30.16 -4.82 -9.14
N PRO A 306 -30.44 -6.09 -8.81
CA PRO A 306 -29.52 -6.93 -8.04
C PRO A 306 -28.23 -7.13 -8.82
N TYR A 307 -27.10 -7.07 -8.12
CA TYR A 307 -25.75 -7.20 -8.69
C TYR A 307 -24.88 -8.13 -7.84
N GLY A 308 -23.89 -8.75 -8.47
CA GLY A 308 -22.90 -9.58 -7.83
C GLY A 308 -21.50 -8.95 -7.82
N PRO A 309 -20.51 -9.62 -7.18
CA PRO A 309 -19.18 -9.06 -7.00
C PRO A 309 -18.47 -8.65 -8.29
N THR A 310 -18.72 -9.35 -9.40
CA THR A 310 -18.10 -9.04 -10.70
C THR A 310 -18.61 -7.74 -11.32
N ASP A 311 -19.80 -7.29 -10.96
CA ASP A 311 -20.40 -6.07 -11.50
C ASP A 311 -19.69 -4.81 -10.96
N THR A 312 -18.96 -4.91 -9.83
CA THR A 312 -18.18 -3.81 -9.27
C THR A 312 -16.83 -3.59 -9.99
N THR A 313 -16.59 -4.27 -11.11
CA THR A 313 -15.31 -4.16 -11.85
C THR A 313 -15.41 -3.23 -13.06
N ILE A 314 -16.58 -2.62 -13.29
CA ILE A 314 -16.81 -1.64 -14.35
C ILE A 314 -15.98 -0.37 -14.17
N SER A 315 -15.87 0.43 -15.22
CA SER A 315 -15.06 1.66 -15.18
C SER A 315 -15.68 2.71 -14.25
N MET A 316 -14.86 3.59 -13.67
CA MET A 316 -15.38 4.70 -12.87
C MET A 316 -16.28 5.64 -13.68
N ALA A 317 -16.03 5.79 -14.98
CA ALA A 317 -16.90 6.57 -15.86
C ALA A 317 -18.31 5.94 -15.92
N GLU A 318 -18.39 4.62 -16.11
CA GLU A 318 -19.65 3.90 -16.14
C GLU A 318 -20.39 3.93 -14.80
N SER A 319 -19.70 3.69 -13.68
CA SER A 319 -20.29 3.81 -12.34
C SER A 319 -20.85 5.22 -12.07
N VAL A 320 -20.18 6.27 -12.57
CA VAL A 320 -20.63 7.67 -12.46
C VAL A 320 -21.90 7.92 -13.27
N GLU A 321 -22.03 7.35 -14.47
CA GLU A 321 -23.26 7.44 -15.27
C GLU A 321 -24.44 6.76 -14.57
N LEU A 322 -24.22 5.55 -14.05
CA LEU A 322 -25.22 4.81 -13.30
C LEU A 322 -25.66 5.60 -12.05
N LEU A 323 -24.71 6.19 -11.33
CA LEU A 323 -25.02 6.98 -10.13
C LEU A 323 -25.80 8.24 -10.50
N ALA A 324 -25.43 8.92 -11.58
CA ALA A 324 -26.15 10.10 -12.06
C ALA A 324 -27.63 9.79 -12.32
N ALA A 325 -27.91 8.67 -13.00
CA ALA A 325 -29.28 8.24 -13.28
C ALA A 325 -30.06 7.93 -11.99
N GLN A 326 -29.43 7.25 -11.02
CA GLN A 326 -30.06 6.93 -9.74
C GLN A 326 -30.33 8.17 -8.88
N VAL A 327 -29.38 9.11 -8.80
CA VAL A 327 -29.55 10.37 -8.06
C VAL A 327 -30.71 11.19 -8.65
N GLU A 328 -30.76 11.33 -9.97
CA GLU A 328 -31.83 12.07 -10.66
C GLU A 328 -33.20 11.41 -10.42
N ARG A 329 -33.27 10.08 -10.51
CA ARG A 329 -34.50 9.32 -10.24
C ARG A 329 -34.96 9.51 -8.80
N LEU A 330 -34.06 9.35 -7.83
CA LEU A 330 -34.38 9.46 -6.41
C LEU A 330 -34.82 10.88 -6.05
N HIS A 331 -34.14 11.89 -6.58
CA HIS A 331 -34.51 13.29 -6.39
C HIS A 331 -35.91 13.57 -6.94
N ARG A 332 -36.21 13.15 -8.17
CA ARG A 332 -37.54 13.33 -8.78
C ARG A 332 -38.65 12.60 -8.03
N ARG A 333 -38.38 11.37 -7.54
CA ARG A 333 -39.36 10.57 -6.79
C ARG A 333 -39.70 11.19 -5.44
N THR A 334 -38.70 11.75 -4.75
CA THR A 334 -38.85 12.17 -3.35
C THR A 334 -39.02 13.67 -3.17
N GLY A 335 -38.63 14.48 -4.17
CA GLY A 335 -38.53 15.94 -4.05
C GLY A 335 -37.44 16.43 -3.09
N ARG A 336 -36.61 15.54 -2.56
CA ARG A 336 -35.61 15.83 -1.50
C ARG A 336 -34.22 15.99 -2.09
N LYS A 337 -33.37 16.79 -1.44
CA LYS A 337 -31.91 16.72 -1.66
C LYS A 337 -31.40 15.31 -1.39
N VAL A 338 -30.30 14.94 -2.00
CA VAL A 338 -29.71 13.60 -1.95
C VAL A 338 -28.38 13.66 -1.20
N ALA A 339 -28.23 12.78 -0.22
CA ALA A 339 -26.96 12.48 0.42
C ALA A 339 -26.39 11.19 -0.16
N LEU A 340 -25.09 11.19 -0.47
CA LEU A 340 -24.36 10.02 -0.93
C LEU A 340 -23.61 9.40 0.25
N VAL A 341 -23.70 8.10 0.43
CA VAL A 341 -22.97 7.35 1.46
C VAL A 341 -22.22 6.22 0.78
N GLY A 342 -20.92 6.39 0.58
CA GLY A 342 -20.08 5.44 -0.13
C GLY A 342 -19.08 4.74 0.78
N GLU A 343 -18.87 3.45 0.57
CA GLU A 343 -17.82 2.66 1.22
C GLU A 343 -16.77 2.20 0.21
N SER A 344 -15.48 2.31 0.54
CA SER A 344 -14.38 1.80 -0.31
C SER A 344 -14.52 2.32 -1.75
N GLU A 345 -14.68 1.45 -2.76
CA GLU A 345 -15.00 1.83 -4.15
C GLU A 345 -16.22 2.76 -4.27
N GLY A 346 -17.29 2.53 -3.50
CA GLY A 346 -18.48 3.38 -3.54
C GLY A 346 -18.19 4.84 -3.15
N ALA A 347 -17.21 5.07 -2.26
CA ALA A 347 -16.74 6.42 -1.96
C ALA A 347 -16.00 7.05 -3.15
N LEU A 348 -15.26 6.26 -3.92
CA LEU A 348 -14.60 6.70 -5.15
C LEU A 348 -15.63 7.06 -6.21
N VAL A 349 -16.64 6.20 -6.44
CA VAL A 349 -17.73 6.48 -7.39
C VAL A 349 -18.43 7.79 -7.03
N ALA A 350 -18.86 7.95 -5.78
CA ALA A 350 -19.58 9.14 -5.33
C ALA A 350 -18.73 10.41 -5.47
N ARG A 351 -17.45 10.35 -5.08
CA ARG A 351 -16.55 11.52 -5.15
C ARG A 351 -16.18 11.88 -6.58
N THR A 352 -15.99 10.89 -7.45
CA THR A 352 -15.72 11.10 -8.89
C THR A 352 -16.95 11.63 -9.60
N TYR A 353 -18.15 11.17 -9.23
CA TYR A 353 -19.41 11.73 -9.71
C TYR A 353 -19.53 13.21 -9.38
N LEU A 354 -19.27 13.61 -8.15
CA LEU A 354 -19.28 15.02 -7.76
C LEU A 354 -18.23 15.87 -8.49
N ALA A 355 -17.11 15.28 -8.89
CA ALA A 355 -16.08 15.98 -9.65
C ALA A 355 -16.45 16.17 -11.12
N ARG A 356 -17.04 15.15 -11.74
CA ARG A 356 -17.26 15.10 -13.19
C ARG A 356 -18.67 15.50 -13.61
N ARG A 357 -19.66 15.27 -12.74
CA ARG A 357 -21.09 15.54 -12.95
C ARG A 357 -21.73 16.09 -11.68
N PRO A 358 -21.30 17.27 -11.20
CA PRO A 358 -21.93 17.89 -10.04
C PRO A 358 -23.41 18.09 -10.30
N HIS A 359 -24.24 17.75 -9.31
CA HIS A 359 -25.68 17.83 -9.43
C HIS A 359 -26.26 18.69 -8.30
N PRO A 360 -27.11 19.68 -8.59
CA PRO A 360 -27.61 20.62 -7.58
C PRO A 360 -28.46 19.94 -6.51
N ALA A 361 -28.98 18.73 -6.77
CA ALA A 361 -29.72 17.98 -5.76
C ALA A 361 -28.83 17.30 -4.72
N VAL A 362 -27.52 17.15 -4.95
CA VAL A 362 -26.62 16.50 -3.98
C VAL A 362 -25.98 17.54 -3.08
N ASP A 363 -26.18 17.41 -1.77
CA ASP A 363 -25.71 18.39 -0.77
C ASP A 363 -24.86 17.76 0.35
N ALA A 364 -24.72 16.44 0.38
CA ALA A 364 -23.91 15.73 1.36
C ALA A 364 -23.23 14.48 0.77
N LEU A 365 -22.00 14.22 1.20
CA LEU A 365 -21.24 13.00 0.93
C LEU A 365 -20.58 12.48 2.20
N VAL A 366 -20.85 11.22 2.54
CA VAL A 366 -20.17 10.47 3.57
C VAL A 366 -19.33 9.38 2.93
N MET A 367 -18.06 9.30 3.30
CA MET A 367 -17.13 8.31 2.79
C MET A 367 -16.64 7.39 3.91
N PHE A 368 -16.88 6.09 3.79
CA PHE A 368 -16.39 5.06 4.69
C PHE A 368 -15.19 4.34 4.11
N SER A 369 -14.07 4.31 4.84
CA SER A 369 -12.82 3.69 4.40
C SER A 369 -12.47 4.04 2.93
N PRO A 370 -12.46 5.34 2.55
CA PRO A 370 -12.11 5.71 1.19
C PRO A 370 -10.63 5.38 0.89
N LEU A 371 -10.31 5.05 -0.36
CA LEU A 371 -8.95 4.72 -0.80
C LEU A 371 -8.11 6.00 -0.94
N VAL A 372 -7.61 6.52 0.18
CA VAL A 372 -6.86 7.79 0.22
C VAL A 372 -5.52 7.63 -0.49
N GLY A 373 -5.27 8.46 -1.51
CA GLY A 373 -4.01 8.44 -2.24
C GLY A 373 -3.81 7.19 -3.10
N ALA A 374 -4.88 6.65 -3.67
CA ALA A 374 -4.79 5.64 -4.72
C ALA A 374 -4.07 6.18 -5.97
N GLY A 375 -3.55 5.28 -6.81
CA GLY A 375 -2.85 5.63 -8.06
C GLY A 375 -1.41 6.13 -7.87
N ARG A 376 -0.75 5.82 -6.75
CA ARG A 376 0.64 6.27 -6.50
C ARG A 376 1.68 5.63 -7.39
N ALA A 377 1.39 4.49 -8.01
CA ALA A 377 2.27 3.88 -9.01
C ALA A 377 1.53 3.72 -10.33
N TYR A 378 2.26 3.42 -11.40
CA TYR A 378 1.69 3.20 -12.72
C TYR A 378 2.23 1.92 -13.36
N TYR A 379 1.45 1.37 -14.29
CA TYR A 379 1.93 0.44 -15.31
C TYR A 379 1.00 0.53 -16.52
N PRO A 380 1.55 0.51 -17.73
CA PRO A 380 0.78 0.73 -18.94
C PRO A 380 -0.13 -0.47 -19.25
N PRO A 381 -1.21 -0.27 -20.03
CA PRO A 381 -2.15 -1.33 -20.39
C PRO A 381 -1.48 -2.46 -21.20
N PRO A 382 -2.15 -3.62 -21.34
CA PRO A 382 -1.66 -4.72 -22.17
C PRO A 382 -1.36 -4.25 -23.60
N GLY A 383 -0.25 -4.74 -24.18
CA GLY A 383 0.16 -4.39 -25.55
C GLY A 383 1.03 -3.13 -25.67
N ALA A 384 1.12 -2.30 -24.62
CA ALA A 384 2.07 -1.20 -24.60
C ALA A 384 3.52 -1.70 -24.67
N ARG A 385 4.38 -0.98 -25.41
CA ARG A 385 5.80 -1.32 -25.59
C ARG A 385 6.76 -0.48 -24.73
N ARG A 386 6.26 0.63 -24.19
CA ARG A 386 6.99 1.59 -23.35
C ARG A 386 6.03 2.23 -22.36
N GLY A 387 6.58 2.78 -21.27
CA GLY A 387 5.84 3.50 -20.23
C GLY A 387 6.31 3.07 -18.83
N TRP A 388 6.21 3.98 -17.86
CA TRP A 388 6.63 3.70 -16.49
C TRP A 388 5.94 2.46 -15.92
N GLY A 389 6.71 1.57 -15.29
CA GLY A 389 6.18 0.34 -14.70
C GLY A 389 5.90 -0.78 -15.70
N LEU A 390 6.42 -0.73 -16.95
CA LEU A 390 6.10 -1.72 -18.00
C LEU A 390 6.25 -3.19 -17.54
N VAL A 391 7.44 -3.56 -17.07
CA VAL A 391 7.72 -4.91 -16.53
C VAL A 391 6.84 -5.24 -15.32
N THR A 392 6.51 -4.26 -14.48
CA THR A 392 5.62 -4.45 -13.32
C THR A 392 4.23 -4.84 -13.76
N GLY A 393 3.68 -4.19 -14.79
CA GLY A 393 2.39 -4.56 -15.37
C GLY A 393 2.40 -5.99 -15.90
N TRP A 394 3.45 -6.41 -16.62
CA TRP A 394 3.61 -7.80 -17.06
C TRP A 394 3.69 -8.79 -15.89
N TYR A 395 4.44 -8.46 -14.84
CA TYR A 395 4.59 -9.33 -13.68
C TYR A 395 3.27 -9.42 -12.90
N LEU A 396 2.58 -8.31 -12.65
CA LEU A 396 1.26 -8.32 -12.02
C LEU A 396 0.28 -9.20 -12.81
N ARG A 397 0.25 -9.11 -14.14
CA ARG A 397 -0.62 -9.97 -14.97
C ARG A 397 -0.32 -11.45 -14.77
N ALA A 398 0.96 -11.82 -14.75
CA ALA A 398 1.38 -13.20 -14.50
C ALA A 398 1.02 -13.68 -13.08
N LEU A 399 1.20 -12.82 -12.07
CA LEU A 399 0.86 -13.15 -10.67
C LEU A 399 -0.63 -13.38 -10.46
N PHE A 400 -1.48 -12.60 -11.14
CA PHE A 400 -2.94 -12.67 -11.00
C PHE A 400 -3.61 -13.62 -12.01
N GLU A 401 -2.87 -14.21 -12.94
CA GLU A 401 -3.41 -15.18 -13.92
C GLU A 401 -4.12 -16.38 -13.28
N PRO A 402 -3.63 -17.01 -12.20
CA PRO A 402 -4.34 -18.10 -11.52
C PRO A 402 -5.70 -17.68 -10.95
N VAL A 403 -5.81 -16.44 -10.45
CA VAL A 403 -7.07 -15.88 -9.91
C VAL A 403 -8.08 -15.61 -11.02
N ARG A 404 -7.61 -15.18 -12.21
CA ARG A 404 -8.47 -15.00 -13.38
C ARG A 404 -9.14 -16.31 -13.82
N LEU A 405 -8.48 -17.45 -13.64
CA LEU A 405 -9.01 -18.77 -14.01
C LEU A 405 -10.11 -19.28 -13.06
N THR A 406 -10.18 -18.77 -11.82
CA THR A 406 -11.15 -19.22 -10.82
C THR A 406 -12.44 -18.39 -10.78
N GLY A 407 -12.55 -17.33 -11.57
CA GLY A 407 -13.83 -16.65 -11.86
C GLY A 407 -14.38 -15.70 -10.77
N GLY A 408 -13.56 -15.31 -9.78
CA GLY A 408 -13.94 -14.30 -8.79
C GLY A 408 -13.93 -12.85 -9.34
N PRO A 409 -14.46 -11.86 -8.60
CA PRO A 409 -14.13 -10.44 -8.81
C PRO A 409 -12.61 -10.25 -8.76
N GLY A 410 -12.05 -9.32 -9.54
CA GLY A 410 -10.59 -9.17 -9.65
C GLY A 410 -9.99 -9.97 -10.80
N LYS A 411 -10.44 -9.69 -12.03
CA LYS A 411 -9.92 -10.34 -13.25
C LYS A 411 -8.46 -10.00 -13.56
N GLY A 412 -7.83 -9.20 -12.72
CA GLY A 412 -6.42 -8.91 -12.73
C GLY A 412 -6.14 -7.42 -12.61
N PRO A 413 -4.86 -7.02 -12.76
CA PRO A 413 -4.41 -5.65 -12.58
C PRO A 413 -4.98 -4.66 -13.64
N ASP A 414 -5.58 -5.15 -14.72
CA ASP A 414 -6.08 -4.33 -15.83
C ASP A 414 -7.61 -4.24 -15.90
N GLU A 415 -8.32 -4.59 -14.83
CA GLU A 415 -9.77 -4.42 -14.82
C GLU A 415 -10.17 -2.93 -14.95
N PRO A 416 -11.33 -2.63 -15.55
CA PRO A 416 -11.74 -1.26 -15.84
C PRO A 416 -11.74 -0.32 -14.63
N PHE A 417 -12.13 -0.81 -13.44
CA PHE A 417 -12.02 -0.08 -12.19
C PHE A 417 -10.58 0.36 -11.90
N ILE A 418 -9.63 -0.59 -11.86
CA ILE A 418 -8.21 -0.32 -11.56
C ILE A 418 -7.57 0.57 -12.63
N ARG A 419 -7.92 0.37 -13.90
CA ARG A 419 -7.49 1.27 -14.99
C ARG A 419 -7.93 2.71 -14.73
N SER A 420 -9.17 2.89 -14.29
CA SER A 420 -9.69 4.22 -13.97
C SER A 420 -8.88 4.92 -12.87
N LEU A 421 -8.38 4.19 -11.87
CA LEU A 421 -7.52 4.74 -10.82
C LEU A 421 -6.15 5.16 -11.34
N LEU A 422 -5.60 4.38 -12.28
CA LEU A 422 -4.28 4.61 -12.84
C LEU A 422 -4.27 5.73 -13.88
N ASP A 423 -5.30 5.80 -14.71
CA ASP A 423 -5.41 6.79 -15.77
C ASP A 423 -5.76 8.17 -15.20
N ASP A 424 -6.55 8.24 -14.11
CA ASP A 424 -6.88 9.48 -13.39
C ASP A 424 -6.19 9.59 -12.01
N ALA A 425 -5.00 8.98 -11.90
CA ALA A 425 -4.23 8.99 -10.65
C ALA A 425 -3.99 10.40 -10.06
N PRO A 426 -3.75 11.46 -10.85
CA PRO A 426 -3.63 12.80 -10.29
C PRO A 426 -4.86 13.23 -9.49
N PHE A 427 -6.09 12.95 -9.97
CA PHE A 427 -7.30 13.26 -9.21
C PHE A 427 -7.36 12.50 -7.88
N TYR A 428 -7.10 11.19 -7.89
CA TYR A 428 -7.17 10.36 -6.68
C TYR A 428 -6.09 10.69 -5.64
N ARG A 429 -4.95 11.22 -6.08
CA ARG A 429 -3.85 11.67 -5.21
C ARG A 429 -4.08 13.06 -4.66
N ASN A 430 -4.55 14.01 -5.48
CA ASN A 430 -4.59 15.44 -5.13
C ASN A 430 -5.95 15.97 -4.73
N ARG A 431 -7.01 15.52 -5.40
CA ARG A 431 -8.32 16.19 -5.37
C ARG A 431 -9.39 15.38 -4.66
N PHE A 432 -9.21 14.07 -4.55
CA PHE A 432 -10.18 13.17 -3.95
C PHE A 432 -10.64 13.58 -2.56
N MET A 433 -9.72 13.99 -1.69
CA MET A 433 -10.03 14.45 -0.33
C MET A 433 -10.23 15.96 -0.20
N CYS A 434 -10.49 16.67 -1.32
CA CYS A 434 -10.77 18.11 -1.34
C CYS A 434 -12.27 18.40 -1.28
N PRO A 435 -12.65 19.53 -0.66
CA PRO A 435 -14.04 19.94 -0.55
C PRO A 435 -14.65 20.19 -1.94
N VAL A 436 -15.93 19.86 -2.08
CA VAL A 436 -16.73 20.15 -3.27
C VAL A 436 -17.68 21.31 -2.92
N PRO A 437 -17.69 22.41 -3.70
CA PRO A 437 -18.59 23.53 -3.45
C PRO A 437 -20.06 23.09 -3.35
N GLY A 438 -20.77 23.54 -2.31
CA GLY A 438 -22.19 23.21 -2.10
C GLY A 438 -22.46 21.80 -1.54
N VAL A 439 -21.42 20.98 -1.30
CA VAL A 439 -21.57 19.63 -0.75
C VAL A 439 -20.84 19.53 0.59
N ARG A 440 -21.56 19.18 1.66
CA ARG A 440 -20.94 18.85 2.95
C ARG A 440 -20.30 17.48 2.86
N MET A 441 -19.06 17.36 3.32
CA MET A 441 -18.30 16.12 3.20
C MET A 441 -17.74 15.67 4.55
N VAL A 442 -17.72 14.36 4.80
CA VAL A 442 -16.99 13.76 5.92
C VAL A 442 -16.44 12.39 5.51
N ALA A 443 -15.23 12.06 5.98
CA ALA A 443 -14.63 10.75 5.77
C ALA A 443 -14.39 10.01 7.09
N PHE A 444 -14.89 8.79 7.20
CA PHE A 444 -14.64 7.87 8.30
C PHE A 444 -13.44 7.00 7.93
N LEU A 445 -12.32 7.22 8.63
CA LEU A 445 -11.04 6.59 8.32
C LEU A 445 -10.71 5.51 9.36
N PRO A 446 -10.67 4.22 8.98
CA PRO A 446 -10.19 3.17 9.88
C PRO A 446 -8.67 3.30 10.07
N TYR A 447 -8.14 2.80 11.19
CA TYR A 447 -6.69 2.80 11.47
C TYR A 447 -5.89 2.05 10.41
N THR A 448 -6.46 1.07 9.73
CA THR A 448 -5.78 0.42 8.61
C THR A 448 -5.49 1.35 7.44
N THR A 449 -6.30 2.39 7.21
CA THR A 449 -6.01 3.41 6.17
C THR A 449 -4.80 4.25 6.53
N ALA A 450 -4.46 4.39 7.82
CA ALA A 450 -3.19 5.00 8.20
C ALA A 450 -2.00 4.17 7.72
N ALA A 451 -2.12 2.84 7.62
CA ALA A 451 -1.02 2.01 7.18
C ALA A 451 -0.69 2.20 5.67
N GLU A 452 -1.69 2.49 4.85
CA GLU A 452 -1.58 2.57 3.39
C GLU A 452 -1.31 3.99 2.85
N ALA A 453 -1.70 5.03 3.60
CA ALA A 453 -1.40 6.42 3.25
C ALA A 453 -0.01 6.82 3.76
N PRO A 454 0.84 7.49 2.95
CA PRO A 454 2.05 8.11 3.48
C PRO A 454 1.71 9.17 4.56
N PRO A 455 2.65 9.54 5.44
CA PRO A 455 2.45 10.64 6.38
C PRO A 455 2.32 11.98 5.65
N GLY A 456 1.37 12.82 6.08
CA GLY A 456 1.15 14.15 5.47
C GLY A 456 -0.28 14.64 5.62
N ASP A 457 -0.53 15.86 5.14
CA ASP A 457 -1.84 16.50 5.20
C ASP A 457 -2.66 16.13 3.96
N TYR A 458 -3.18 14.90 3.95
CA TYR A 458 -3.91 14.32 2.81
C TYR A 458 -5.42 14.53 2.85
N THR A 459 -5.92 15.49 3.64
CA THR A 459 -7.37 15.71 3.80
C THR A 459 -7.71 17.20 3.87
N GLY A 460 -8.56 17.68 2.95
CA GLY A 460 -9.15 19.02 2.97
C GLY A 460 -10.60 19.05 3.49
N ILE A 461 -11.13 17.91 3.93
CA ILE A 461 -12.48 17.73 4.48
C ILE A 461 -12.40 17.20 5.92
N PRO A 462 -13.45 17.38 6.74
CA PRO A 462 -13.55 16.74 8.05
C PRO A 462 -13.38 15.23 8.00
N VAL A 463 -12.65 14.69 8.97
CA VAL A 463 -12.42 13.25 9.12
C VAL A 463 -12.81 12.74 10.49
N PHE A 464 -13.32 11.52 10.56
CA PHE A 464 -13.58 10.78 11.78
C PHE A 464 -12.71 9.51 11.81
N GLN A 465 -11.63 9.56 12.57
CA GLN A 465 -10.68 8.45 12.70
C GLN A 465 -11.14 7.48 13.79
N THR A 466 -11.21 6.19 13.44
CA THR A 466 -11.70 5.13 14.33
C THR A 466 -10.91 3.84 14.20
N VAL A 467 -10.97 3.02 15.26
CA VAL A 467 -10.37 1.69 15.24
C VAL A 467 -11.23 0.79 14.33
N GLY A 468 -10.60 0.18 13.34
CA GLY A 468 -11.29 -0.63 12.34
C GLY A 468 -10.31 -1.16 11.29
N VAL A 469 -10.83 -2.05 10.45
CA VAL A 469 -10.16 -2.53 9.24
C VAL A 469 -10.85 -1.95 8.02
N HIS A 470 -10.21 -1.98 6.86
CA HIS A 470 -10.83 -1.50 5.64
C HIS A 470 -12.08 -2.34 5.32
N GLY A 471 -13.22 -1.68 5.13
CA GLY A 471 -14.52 -2.34 4.94
C GLY A 471 -15.18 -2.91 6.22
N GLY A 472 -14.58 -2.67 7.40
CA GLY A 472 -15.08 -3.20 8.67
C GLY A 472 -14.99 -2.20 9.83
N LEU A 473 -16.12 -1.93 10.48
CA LEU A 473 -16.22 -1.00 11.62
C LEU A 473 -16.35 -1.79 12.93
N LEU A 474 -15.42 -1.57 13.86
CA LEU A 474 -15.45 -2.25 15.17
C LEU A 474 -16.45 -1.63 16.16
N ASP A 475 -16.68 -0.31 16.10
CA ASP A 475 -17.68 0.41 16.92
C ASP A 475 -18.83 0.95 16.05
N ARG A 476 -19.77 0.07 15.73
CA ARG A 476 -20.87 0.35 14.79
C ARG A 476 -21.85 1.41 15.32
N THR A 477 -22.09 1.43 16.63
CA THR A 477 -23.03 2.37 17.25
C THR A 477 -22.49 3.79 17.17
N GLN A 478 -21.23 4.00 17.57
CA GLN A 478 -20.60 5.31 17.46
C GLN A 478 -20.56 5.79 16.00
N VAL A 479 -20.18 4.93 15.06
CA VAL A 479 -20.13 5.31 13.64
C VAL A 479 -21.51 5.67 13.11
N ARG A 480 -22.55 4.89 13.45
CA ARG A 480 -23.94 5.21 13.08
C ARG A 480 -24.40 6.54 13.65
N ASP A 481 -24.16 6.77 14.94
CA ASP A 481 -24.66 7.96 15.61
C ASP A 481 -23.97 9.22 15.04
N ASN A 482 -22.69 9.13 14.69
CA ASN A 482 -21.97 10.20 14.00
C ASN A 482 -22.44 10.36 12.53
N LEU A 483 -22.72 9.27 11.83
CA LEU A 483 -23.31 9.33 10.48
C LEU A 483 -24.66 10.07 10.49
N VAL A 484 -25.55 9.69 11.42
CA VAL A 484 -26.84 10.34 11.61
C VAL A 484 -26.67 11.81 11.98
N ALA A 485 -25.79 12.13 12.93
CA ALA A 485 -25.50 13.49 13.33
C ALA A 485 -25.01 14.35 12.14
N PHE A 486 -24.10 13.82 11.33
CA PHE A 486 -23.61 14.50 10.13
C PHE A 486 -24.74 14.75 9.12
N LEU A 487 -25.57 13.73 8.84
CA LEU A 487 -26.68 13.88 7.90
C LEU A 487 -27.70 14.90 8.40
N ALA A 488 -27.96 14.95 9.70
CA ALA A 488 -28.79 15.95 10.37
C ALA A 488 -28.17 17.37 10.42
N GLY A 489 -26.95 17.56 9.89
CA GLY A 489 -26.30 18.86 9.76
C GLY A 489 -25.28 19.19 10.84
N ALA A 490 -25.07 18.31 11.83
CA ALA A 490 -24.06 18.52 12.85
C ALA A 490 -22.63 18.34 12.27
N PRO A 491 -21.65 19.13 12.74
CA PRO A 491 -20.25 18.90 12.39
C PRO A 491 -19.76 17.59 13.03
N VAL A 492 -19.07 16.77 12.23
CA VAL A 492 -18.47 15.51 12.68
C VAL A 492 -17.00 15.50 12.31
N GLN A 493 -16.15 15.50 13.33
CA GLN A 493 -14.71 15.42 13.17
C GLN A 493 -14.07 14.80 14.40
N ARG A 494 -13.13 13.90 14.19
CA ARG A 494 -12.29 13.31 15.23
C ARG A 494 -10.96 12.91 14.63
N THR A 495 -9.89 13.56 15.06
CA THR A 495 -8.52 13.19 14.74
C THR A 495 -7.88 12.51 15.95
N ARG A 496 -6.98 11.58 15.69
CA ARG A 496 -6.35 10.67 16.66
C ARG A 496 -4.84 10.67 16.41
N PRO A 497 -3.99 11.00 17.41
CA PRO A 497 -2.54 10.98 17.21
C PRO A 497 -2.01 9.59 16.81
N GLU A 498 -2.70 8.53 17.21
CA GLU A 498 -2.38 7.15 16.86
C GLU A 498 -2.44 6.92 15.35
N TYR A 499 -3.34 7.60 14.63
CA TYR A 499 -3.46 7.51 13.18
C TYR A 499 -2.17 8.00 12.51
N THR A 500 -1.70 9.19 12.89
CA THR A 500 -0.44 9.76 12.37
C THR A 500 0.78 8.91 12.76
N LEU A 501 0.78 8.32 13.96
CA LEU A 501 1.84 7.40 14.37
C LEU A 501 1.89 6.16 13.46
N ILE A 502 0.74 5.55 13.15
CA ILE A 502 0.67 4.40 12.25
C ILE A 502 1.18 4.77 10.86
N GLN A 503 0.77 5.91 10.29
CA GLN A 503 1.29 6.39 9.00
C GLN A 503 2.81 6.45 8.99
N ARG A 504 3.41 7.04 10.03
CA ARG A 504 4.86 7.18 10.14
C ARG A 504 5.56 5.83 10.23
N LEU A 505 5.01 4.90 11.02
CA LEU A 505 5.58 3.56 11.18
C LEU A 505 5.52 2.74 9.88
N THR A 506 4.48 2.91 9.07
CA THR A 506 4.33 2.14 7.83
C THR A 506 4.97 2.80 6.61
N ALA A 507 5.29 4.09 6.67
CA ALA A 507 5.79 4.87 5.53
C ALA A 507 6.98 4.22 4.81
N GLY A 508 7.96 3.71 5.57
CA GLY A 508 9.13 3.04 5.00
C GLY A 508 8.81 1.73 4.25
N TRP A 509 7.63 1.15 4.44
CA TRP A 509 7.26 -0.14 3.86
C TRP A 509 6.43 -0.02 2.57
N GLN A 510 6.06 1.20 2.19
CA GLN A 510 5.30 1.46 0.97
C GLN A 510 6.24 1.53 -0.25
N ALA A 511 5.72 1.32 -1.47
CA ALA A 511 6.50 1.60 -2.67
C ALA A 511 6.64 3.13 -2.86
N PRO A 512 7.76 3.62 -3.41
CA PRO A 512 7.88 5.05 -3.72
C PRO A 512 6.79 5.43 -4.75
N PRO A 513 6.10 6.58 -4.58
CA PRO A 513 5.11 7.00 -5.56
C PRO A 513 5.79 7.49 -6.84
N LEU A 514 5.24 7.16 -8.00
CA LEU A 514 5.66 7.72 -9.28
C LEU A 514 5.32 9.21 -9.33
N ASP A 515 6.29 10.04 -9.70
CA ASP A 515 6.09 11.47 -9.92
C ASP A 515 5.01 11.71 -10.98
N ILE A 516 4.00 12.52 -10.64
CA ILE A 516 2.91 12.88 -11.55
C ILE A 516 3.46 13.48 -12.85
N SER A 517 4.45 14.36 -12.74
CA SER A 517 5.04 15.07 -13.88
C SER A 517 5.90 14.16 -14.77
N ALA A 518 6.37 13.03 -14.25
CA ALA A 518 7.21 12.10 -14.98
C ALA A 518 6.41 11.19 -15.92
N ASN A 519 5.12 10.97 -15.67
CA ASN A 519 4.31 10.03 -16.44
C ASN A 519 3.60 10.70 -17.63
N PRO A 520 3.91 10.32 -18.88
CA PRO A 520 3.23 10.88 -20.05
C PRO A 520 1.72 10.65 -20.06
N ALA A 521 1.23 9.59 -19.40
CA ALA A 521 -0.21 9.33 -19.27
C ALA A 521 -0.96 10.41 -18.48
N TRP A 522 -0.25 11.25 -17.73
CA TRP A 522 -0.81 12.30 -16.88
C TRP A 522 -0.36 13.71 -17.31
N ALA A 523 0.25 13.85 -18.49
CA ALA A 523 0.88 15.08 -18.95
C ALA A 523 -0.08 16.30 -19.04
N ASP A 524 -1.37 16.04 -19.20
CA ASP A 524 -2.41 17.08 -19.27
C ASP A 524 -2.74 17.68 -17.89
N VAL A 525 -2.25 17.10 -16.80
CA VAL A 525 -2.51 17.56 -15.43
C VAL A 525 -1.32 18.37 -14.89
N ARG A 526 -1.55 19.66 -14.68
CA ARG A 526 -0.58 20.58 -14.04
C ARG A 526 -0.99 20.84 -12.59
N GLU A 527 -0.84 19.83 -11.75
CA GLU A 527 -1.10 19.93 -10.31
C GLU A 527 0.18 19.63 -9.51
N PRO A 528 0.38 20.26 -8.34
CA PRO A 528 1.47 19.88 -7.43
C PRO A 528 1.34 18.41 -7.05
N ASP A 529 2.45 17.68 -6.96
CA ASP A 529 2.41 16.27 -6.58
C ASP A 529 2.55 16.12 -5.04
N PRO A 530 1.59 15.46 -4.35
CA PRO A 530 1.66 15.22 -2.91
C PRO A 530 2.87 14.39 -2.48
N ALA A 531 3.50 13.68 -3.42
CA ALA A 531 4.77 13.00 -3.20
C ALA A 531 5.91 13.97 -2.82
N PHE A 532 5.82 15.22 -3.27
CA PHE A 532 6.82 16.26 -3.04
C PHE A 532 6.34 17.34 -2.06
N THR A 533 5.04 17.63 -2.03
CA THR A 533 4.50 18.65 -1.12
C THR A 533 4.12 18.11 0.26
N GLY A 534 3.84 16.81 0.38
CA GLY A 534 3.24 16.21 1.57
C GLY A 534 1.82 16.70 1.86
N ARG A 535 1.15 17.34 0.89
CA ARG A 535 -0.14 18.01 1.05
C ARG A 535 -1.03 17.80 -0.17
N VAL A 536 -2.33 17.76 0.05
CA VAL A 536 -3.36 17.76 -1.01
C VAL A 536 -4.12 19.08 -1.05
N CYS A 537 -4.98 19.27 -2.05
CA CYS A 537 -5.80 20.47 -2.21
C CYS A 537 -4.98 21.78 -2.34
N VAL A 538 -3.73 21.66 -2.78
CA VAL A 538 -2.88 22.83 -3.03
C VAL A 538 -3.27 23.44 -4.38
N PRO A 539 -3.46 24.77 -4.47
CA PRO A 539 -3.71 25.42 -5.75
C PRO A 539 -2.60 25.13 -6.77
N GLY A 540 -2.97 24.92 -8.03
CA GLY A 540 -2.00 24.90 -9.14
C GLY A 540 -1.23 26.21 -9.21
N ARG A 541 0.07 26.14 -9.49
CA ARG A 541 0.92 27.33 -9.70
C ARG A 541 0.76 27.88 -11.11
#